data_AF-A0A535L3A8-F1
#
_entry.id   AF-A0A535L3A8-F1
#
_cell.length_a   1.000
_cell.length_b   1.000
_cell.length_c   1.000
_cell.angle_alpha   90.00
_cell.angle_beta   90.00
_cell.angle_gamma   90.00
#
_symmetry.space_group_name_H-M   'P 1'
#
loop_
_entity.id
_entity.type
_entity.pdbx_description
1 polymer ?
#
loop_
_entity_poly.entity_id
_entity_poly.type
_entity_poly.pdbx_seq_one_letter_code
_entity_poly.pdbx_strand_id
1 'polypeptide(L)'
;GDWRSAWRSALAGLGAGLLVFGILQAGILDGPFFAAQDRLFPAPPPDPRITLVAIDSKSKQLGTYPWSNGYHAQVINYLASLHPKVILFDVMLDHSTIDPET
;
A
#
# COMPACT_ATOMS: atom_id res chain seq x y z
N GLY A 1 -15.52 -22.90 46.35
CA GLY A 1 -15.78 -22.90 44.89
C GLY A 1 -15.09 -24.08 44.27
N ASP A 2 -15.70 -24.74 43.29
CA ASP A 2 -15.14 -25.95 42.67
C ASP A 2 -13.94 -25.61 41.78
N TRP A 3 -12.74 -26.03 42.19
CA TRP A 3 -11.48 -25.77 41.50
C TRP A 3 -11.51 -26.26 40.04
N ARG A 4 -12.25 -27.34 39.76
CA ARG A 4 -12.41 -27.90 38.41
C ARG A 4 -13.15 -26.94 37.50
N SER A 5 -14.13 -26.21 38.03
CA SER A 5 -14.85 -25.19 37.27
C SER A 5 -13.93 -24.01 36.92
N ALA A 6 -13.07 -23.59 37.84
CA ALA A 6 -12.12 -22.52 37.59
C ALA A 6 -11.14 -22.87 36.44
N TRP A 7 -10.63 -24.10 36.42
CA TRP A 7 -9.74 -24.56 35.35
C TRP A 7 -10.43 -24.66 33.99
N ARG A 8 -11.69 -25.10 33.96
CA ARG A 8 -12.46 -25.14 32.71
C ARG A 8 -12.67 -23.74 32.14
N SER A 9 -12.98 -22.76 32.98
CA SER A 9 -13.10 -21.35 32.57
C SER A 9 -11.77 -20.78 32.07
N ALA A 10 -10.66 -21.09 32.72
CA ALA A 10 -9.33 -20.66 32.30
C ALA A 10 -8.94 -21.22 30.91
N LEU A 11 -9.18 -22.52 30.68
CA LEU A 11 -8.92 -23.16 29.40
C LEU A 11 -9.83 -22.63 28.29
N ALA A 12 -11.11 -22.37 28.59
CA ALA A 12 -12.03 -21.76 27.64
C ALA A 12 -11.57 -20.35 27.25
N GLY A 13 -11.11 -19.55 28.22
CA GLY A 13 -10.55 -18.22 27.98
C GLY A 13 -9.29 -18.26 27.11
N LEU A 14 -8.36 -19.19 27.40
CA LEU A 14 -7.17 -19.40 26.58
C LEU A 14 -7.55 -19.81 25.15
N GLY A 15 -8.47 -20.75 24.99
CA GLY A 15 -8.94 -21.20 23.68
C GLY A 15 -9.58 -20.08 22.88
N ALA A 16 -10.45 -19.28 23.51
CA ALA A 16 -11.05 -18.10 22.88
C ALA A 16 -9.99 -17.06 22.51
N GLY A 17 -9.00 -16.82 23.38
CA GLY A 17 -7.90 -15.90 23.11
C GLY A 17 -7.06 -16.35 21.91
N LEU A 18 -6.69 -17.63 21.85
CA LEU A 18 -5.94 -18.20 20.73
C LEU A 18 -6.74 -18.18 19.43
N LEU A 19 -8.05 -18.43 19.49
CA LEU A 19 -8.94 -18.33 18.33
C LEU A 19 -8.97 -16.89 17.79
N VAL A 20 -9.20 -15.90 18.66
CA VAL A 20 -9.20 -14.48 18.27
C VAL A 20 -7.84 -14.09 17.70
N PHE A 21 -6.75 -14.47 18.36
CA PHE A 21 -5.39 -14.22 17.87
C PHE A 21 -5.17 -14.83 16.48
N GLY A 22 -5.59 -16.08 16.27
CA GLY A 22 -5.50 -16.74 14.97
C GLY A 22 -6.31 -16.03 13.88
N ILE A 23 -7.53 -15.59 14.19
CA ILE A 23 -8.38 -14.83 13.25
C ILE A 23 -7.71 -13.51 12.85
N LEU A 24 -7.13 -12.78 13.81
CA LEU A 24 -6.43 -11.53 13.55
C LEU A 24 -5.16 -11.74 12.73
N GLN A 25 -4.35 -12.76 13.05
CA GLN A 25 -3.13 -13.08 12.31
C GLN A 25 -3.40 -13.56 10.88
N ALA A 26 -4.53 -14.24 10.66
CA ALA A 26 -4.91 -14.72 9.33
C ALA A 26 -5.59 -13.65 8.46
N GLY A 27 -5.90 -12.46 8.99
CA GLY A 27 -6.52 -11.36 8.23
C GLY A 27 -7.94 -11.69 7.72
N ILE A 28 -8.64 -12.66 8.34
CA ILE A 28 -9.94 -13.14 7.85
C ILE A 28 -10.99 -12.01 7.80
N LEU A 29 -10.84 -11.01 8.67
CA LEU A 29 -11.75 -9.89 8.78
C LEU A 29 -11.37 -8.70 7.90
N ASP A 30 -10.21 -8.72 7.23
CA ASP A 30 -9.70 -7.57 6.47
C ASP A 30 -10.62 -7.24 5.29
N GLY A 31 -11.03 -8.23 4.50
CA GLY A 31 -11.94 -8.03 3.37
C GLY A 31 -13.27 -7.40 3.76
N PRO A 32 -14.03 -8.00 4.71
CA PRO A 32 -15.26 -7.39 5.24
C PRO A 32 -15.03 -6.00 5.83
N PHE A 33 -13.90 -5.77 6.51
CA PHE A 33 -13.54 -4.48 7.07
C PHE A 33 -13.34 -3.42 5.98
N PHE A 34 -12.56 -3.69 4.94
CA PHE A 34 -12.34 -2.77 3.82
C PHE A 34 -13.65 -2.48 3.07
N ALA A 35 -14.48 -3.49 2.82
CA ALA A 35 -15.76 -3.29 2.17
C ALA A 35 -16.71 -2.40 2.99
N ALA A 36 -16.72 -2.56 4.32
CA ALA A 36 -17.47 -1.69 5.21
C ALA A 36 -16.91 -0.26 5.21
N GLN A 37 -15.57 -0.12 5.21
CA GLN A 37 -14.89 1.17 5.16
C GLN A 37 -15.22 1.93 3.88
N ASP A 38 -15.13 1.29 2.71
CA ASP A 38 -15.47 1.90 1.41
C ASP A 38 -16.93 2.35 1.33
N ARG A 39 -17.84 1.60 1.97
CA ARG A 39 -19.26 1.93 2.00
C ARG A 39 -19.58 3.09 2.94
N LEU A 40 -18.93 3.16 4.09
CA LEU A 40 -19.15 4.19 5.09
C LEU A 40 -18.42 5.50 4.74
N PHE A 41 -17.29 5.39 4.06
CA PHE A 41 -16.42 6.50 3.69
C PHE A 41 -16.07 6.44 2.20
N PRO A 42 -17.06 6.59 1.30
CA PRO A 42 -16.79 6.54 -0.13
C PRO A 42 -15.87 7.69 -0.54
N ALA A 43 -14.82 7.35 -1.28
CA ALA A 43 -13.95 8.37 -1.86
C ALA A 43 -14.73 9.21 -2.89
N PRO A 44 -14.45 10.51 -3.01
CA PRO A 44 -14.98 11.32 -4.09
C PRO A 44 -14.52 10.75 -5.46
N PRO A 45 -15.26 11.01 -6.54
CA PRO A 45 -14.85 10.58 -7.87
C PRO A 45 -13.48 11.19 -8.22
N PRO A 46 -12.63 10.48 -8.98
CA PRO A 46 -11.35 11.01 -9.43
C PRO A 46 -11.50 12.34 -10.17
N ASP A 47 -10.62 13.29 -9.91
CA ASP A 47 -10.59 14.55 -10.66
C ASP A 47 -10.08 14.28 -12.08
N PRO A 48 -10.85 14.58 -13.14
CA PRO A 48 -10.46 14.30 -14.52
C PRO A 48 -9.23 15.08 -15.00
N ARG A 49 -8.76 16.06 -14.21
CA ARG A 49 -7.53 16.83 -14.48
C ARG A 49 -6.27 16.14 -13.96
N ILE A 50 -6.41 15.04 -13.22
CA ILE A 50 -5.29 14.28 -12.66
C ILE A 50 -5.13 12.99 -13.47
N THR A 51 -3.95 12.80 -14.03
CA THR A 51 -3.58 11.56 -14.75
C THR A 51 -2.59 10.77 -13.90
N LEU A 52 -2.95 9.52 -13.59
CA LEU A 52 -2.03 8.56 -12.96
C LEU A 52 -1.25 7.81 -14.04
N VAL A 53 0.06 7.95 -14.03
CA VAL A 53 0.97 7.16 -14.85
C VAL A 53 1.63 6.13 -13.95
N ALA A 54 1.25 4.86 -14.10
CA ALA A 54 1.73 3.77 -13.26
C ALA A 54 2.73 2.86 -13.99
N ILE A 55 3.61 2.23 -13.23
CA ILE A 55 4.44 1.13 -13.72
C ILE A 55 3.55 -0.10 -13.86
N ASP A 56 3.38 -0.56 -15.11
CA ASP A 56 2.50 -1.66 -15.46
C ASP A 56 3.27 -2.91 -15.94
N SER A 57 2.54 -3.95 -16.36
CA SER A 57 3.13 -5.16 -16.92
C SER A 57 3.92 -4.89 -18.21
N LYS A 58 3.51 -3.91 -19.02
CA LYS A 58 4.21 -3.51 -20.23
C LYS A 58 5.55 -2.85 -19.90
N SER A 59 5.58 -2.05 -18.83
CA SER A 59 6.78 -1.36 -18.34
C SER A 59 7.91 -2.33 -17.97
N LYS A 60 7.58 -3.58 -17.62
CA LYS A 60 8.58 -4.63 -17.37
C LYS A 60 9.48 -4.95 -18.57
N GLN A 61 9.05 -4.58 -19.78
CA GLN A 61 9.86 -4.73 -21.01
C GLN A 61 11.07 -3.80 -21.04
N LEU A 62 11.11 -2.77 -20.19
CA LEU A 62 12.23 -1.83 -20.05
C LEU A 62 13.44 -2.44 -19.32
N GLY A 63 13.29 -3.64 -18.75
CA GLY A 63 14.31 -4.32 -17.96
C GLY A 63 14.00 -4.33 -16.47
N THR A 64 14.99 -4.74 -15.68
CA THR A 64 14.87 -4.86 -14.22
C THR A 64 14.72 -3.49 -13.58
N TYR A 65 13.68 -3.32 -12.77
CA TYR A 65 13.48 -2.14 -11.92
C TYR A 65 14.32 -2.27 -10.63
N PRO A 66 14.89 -1.18 -10.07
CA PRO A 66 14.79 0.22 -10.49
C PRO A 66 15.54 0.50 -11.80
N TRP A 67 14.96 1.37 -12.64
CA TRP A 67 15.59 1.79 -13.90
C TRP A 67 16.53 2.98 -13.66
N SER A 68 17.34 3.32 -14.65
CA SER A 68 18.28 4.43 -14.50
C SER A 68 17.58 5.77 -14.23
N ASN A 69 18.14 6.59 -13.35
CA ASN A 69 17.67 7.97 -13.13
C ASN A 69 17.60 8.78 -14.43
N GLY A 70 18.46 8.48 -15.42
CA GLY A 70 18.40 9.10 -16.75
C GLY A 70 17.10 8.77 -17.50
N TYR A 71 16.59 7.54 -17.39
CA TYR A 71 15.29 7.17 -17.96
C TYR A 71 14.14 7.91 -17.26
N HIS A 72 14.19 7.99 -15.93
CA HIS A 72 13.23 8.77 -15.14
C HIS A 72 13.21 10.26 -15.55
N ALA A 73 14.37 10.87 -15.76
CA ALA A 73 14.48 12.26 -16.24
C ALA A 73 13.86 12.44 -17.63
N GLN A 74 14.02 11.48 -18.54
CA GLN A 74 13.38 11.53 -19.87
C GLN A 74 11.86 11.51 -19.76
N VAL A 75 11.30 10.66 -18.88
CA VAL A 75 9.85 10.61 -18.62
C VAL A 75 9.37 11.94 -18.05
N ILE A 76 10.06 12.49 -17.04
CA ILE A 76 9.72 13.79 -16.43
C ILE A 76 9.75 14.90 -17.48
N ASN A 77 10.80 14.97 -18.31
CA ASN A 77 10.92 15.98 -19.37
C ASN A 77 9.80 15.86 -20.40
N TYR A 78 9.43 14.63 -20.79
CA TYR A 78 8.30 14.40 -21.68
C TYR A 78 7.00 14.89 -21.03
N LEU A 79 6.71 14.51 -19.79
CA LEU A 79 5.50 14.93 -19.08
C LEU A 79 5.47 16.46 -18.89
N ALA A 80 6.60 17.08 -18.54
CA ALA A 80 6.73 18.52 -18.41
C ALA A 80 6.43 19.27 -19.72
N SER A 81 6.79 18.69 -20.87
CA SER A 81 6.49 19.25 -22.19
C SER A 81 4.97 19.30 -22.50
N LEU A 82 4.15 18.54 -21.78
CA LEU A 82 2.69 18.60 -21.85
C LEU A 82 2.09 19.71 -20.98
N HIS A 83 2.93 20.52 -20.32
CA HIS A 83 2.56 21.65 -19.48
C HIS A 83 1.57 21.32 -18.33
N PRO A 84 1.77 20.24 -17.56
CA PRO A 84 1.01 20.01 -16.33
C PRO A 84 1.32 21.09 -15.30
N LYS A 85 0.39 21.33 -14.37
CA LYS A 85 0.62 22.30 -13.28
C LYS A 85 1.66 21.80 -12.27
N VAL A 86 1.66 20.50 -11.98
CA VAL A 86 2.54 19.83 -11.01
C VAL A 86 2.76 18.41 -11.50
N ILE A 87 3.94 17.84 -11.24
CA ILE A 87 4.25 16.43 -11.41
C ILE A 87 4.58 15.87 -10.03
N LEU A 88 3.77 14.93 -9.55
CA LEU A 88 4.11 14.12 -8.37
C LEU A 88 4.90 12.90 -8.85
N PHE A 89 6.08 12.70 -8.28
CA PHE A 89 7.00 11.65 -8.69
C PHE A 89 7.30 10.74 -7.49
N ASP A 90 6.76 9.53 -7.54
CA ASP A 90 6.88 8.52 -6.48
C ASP A 90 7.37 7.20 -7.10
N VAL A 91 8.65 7.17 -7.48
CA VAL A 91 9.35 5.96 -7.93
C VAL A 91 10.76 5.94 -7.32
N MET A 92 11.33 4.74 -7.19
CA MET A 92 12.68 4.56 -6.67
C MET A 92 13.71 5.07 -7.66
N LEU A 93 14.68 5.83 -7.14
CA LEU A 93 15.89 6.20 -7.85
C LEU A 93 16.89 5.03 -7.81
N ASP A 94 17.63 4.81 -8.90
CA ASP A 94 18.64 3.73 -8.93
C ASP A 94 19.89 4.06 -8.11
N HIS A 95 20.23 5.34 -8.00
CA HIS A 95 21.28 5.84 -7.12
C HIS A 95 20.90 7.20 -6.53
N SER A 96 21.39 7.48 -5.32
CA SER A 96 21.32 8.83 -4.76
C SER A 96 22.44 9.66 -5.38
N THR A 97 22.09 10.79 -5.98
CA THR A 97 23.07 11.84 -6.22
C THR A 97 23.20 12.62 -4.91
N ILE A 98 24.43 12.87 -4.44
CA ILE A 98 24.66 13.80 -3.34
C ILE A 98 24.22 15.16 -3.83
N ASP A 99 23.34 15.83 -3.09
CA ASP A 99 22.95 17.19 -3.38
C ASP A 99 24.20 18.09 -3.24
N PRO A 100 24.70 18.73 -4.32
CA PRO A 100 25.87 19.60 -4.21
C PRO A 100 25.60 20.85 -3.34
N GLU A 101 24.34 21.09 -2.97
CA GLU A 101 23.90 22.23 -2.14
C GLU A 101 23.93 21.93 -0.61
N THR A 102 24.42 20.75 -0.19
CA THR A 102 24.65 20.40 1.24
C THR A 102 26.12 20.22 1.57
#